data_AF-A0ABD0T2Z5-F1
#
_entry.id   AF-A0ABD0T2Z5-F1
#
_cell.length_a   1.000
_cell.length_b   1.000
_cell.length_c   1.000
_cell.angle_alpha   90.00
_cell.angle_beta   90.00
_cell.angle_gamma   90.00
#
_symmetry.space_group_name_H-M   'P 1'
#
loop_
_entity.id
_entity.type
_entity.pdbx_description
1 polymer ?
#
loop_
_entity_poly.entity_id
_entity_poly.type
_entity_poly.pdbx_seq_one_letter_code
_entity_poly.pdbx_strand_id
1 'polypeptide(L)' 'MTSEKNAQLGQAREAFQLMYQISQLLCTGLDPDTLTICIRLCELGVNPEVLAHVIKEIRKMGDSTVQNKPVNLQP' A
#
# COMPACT_ATOMS: atom_id res chain seq x y z
N MET A 1 22.84 -24.87 3.44
CA MET A 1 23.00 -23.47 3.89
C MET A 1 22.76 -22.42 2.79
N THR A 2 23.54 -22.31 1.69
CA THR A 2 23.25 -21.33 0.61
C THR A 2 22.01 -21.67 -0.24
N SER A 3 21.75 -22.97 -0.47
CA SER A 3 20.60 -23.42 -1.27
C SER A 3 19.24 -23.16 -0.58
N GLU A 4 19.15 -23.41 0.73
CA GLU A 4 17.91 -23.23 1.51
C GLU A 4 17.50 -21.76 1.61
N LYS A 5 18.48 -20.86 1.83
CA LYS A 5 18.23 -19.41 1.86
C LYS A 5 17.71 -18.89 0.52
N ASN A 6 18.23 -19.42 -0.59
CA ASN A 6 17.75 -19.07 -1.93
C ASN A 6 16.32 -19.57 -2.17
N ALA A 7 15.99 -20.79 -1.72
CA ALA A 7 14.63 -21.31 -1.79
C ALA A 7 13.64 -20.45 -0.97
N GLN A 8 14.03 -20.03 0.23
CA GLN A 8 13.21 -19.20 1.11
C GLN A 8 12.97 -17.79 0.52
N LEU A 9 14.00 -17.20 -0.12
CA LEU A 9 13.85 -15.95 -0.87
C LEU A 9 12.95 -16.11 -2.09
N GLY A 10 12.99 -17.26 -2.77
CA GLY A 10 12.07 -17.59 -3.86
C GLY A 10 10.62 -17.62 -3.39
N GLN A 11 10.34 -18.34 -2.31
CA GLN A 11 9.01 -18.44 -1.72
C GLN A 11 8.46 -17.07 -1.28
N ALA A 12 9.30 -16.24 -0.65
CA ALA A 12 8.88 -14.89 -0.23
C ALA A 12 8.51 -14.00 -1.43
N ARG A 13 9.25 -14.12 -2.54
CA ARG A 13 8.95 -13.38 -3.78
C ARG A 13 7.64 -13.84 -4.41
N GLU A 14 7.41 -15.16 -4.49
CA GLU A 14 6.16 -15.72 -5.00
C GLU A 14 4.96 -15.31 -4.14
N ALA A 15 5.10 -15.37 -2.82
CA ALA A 15 4.06 -14.92 -1.89
C ALA A 15 3.72 -13.44 -2.10
N PHE A 16 4.74 -12.57 -2.22
CA PHE A 16 4.53 -11.16 -2.50
C PHE A 16 3.84 -10.93 -3.86
N GLN A 17 4.27 -11.63 -4.91
CA GLN A 17 3.65 -11.53 -6.23
C GLN A 17 2.17 -11.92 -6.19
N LEU A 18 1.82 -12.98 -5.48
CA LEU A 18 0.43 -13.38 -5.29
C LEU A 18 -0.37 -12.32 -4.52
N MET A 19 0.17 -11.79 -3.42
CA MET A 19 -0.46 -10.71 -2.66
C MET A 19 -0.70 -9.46 -3.51
N TYR A 20 0.27 -9.09 -4.36
CA TYR A 20 0.12 -7.97 -5.28
C TYR A 20 -0.95 -8.23 -6.35
N GLN A 21 -1.01 -9.43 -6.92
CA GLN A 21 -2.09 -9.78 -7.86
C GLN A 21 -3.47 -9.66 -7.21
N ILE A 22 -3.61 -10.11 -5.96
CA ILE A 22 -4.86 -9.96 -5.20
C ILE A 22 -5.19 -8.47 -4.98
N SER A 23 -4.21 -7.64 -4.64
CA SER A 23 -4.44 -6.19 -4.44
C SER A 23 -4.92 -5.50 -5.71
N GLN A 24 -4.37 -5.89 -6.87
CA GLN A 24 -4.81 -5.38 -8.17
C GLN A 24 -6.22 -5.85 -8.52
N LEU A 25 -6.55 -7.12 -8.25
CA LEU A 25 -7.89 -7.66 -8.51
C LEU A 25 -8.97 -6.97 -7.68
N LEU A 26 -8.65 -6.61 -6.44
CA LEU A 26 -9.52 -5.86 -5.54
C LEU A 26 -9.48 -4.35 -5.76
N CYS A 27 -8.73 -3.87 -6.76
CA CYS A 27 -8.58 -2.47 -7.11
C CYS A 27 -8.22 -1.57 -5.90
N THR A 28 -7.35 -2.04 -5.00
CA THR A 28 -6.97 -1.27 -3.79
C THR A 28 -6.15 -0.03 -4.11
N GLY A 29 -5.58 0.04 -5.31
CA GLY A 29 -4.71 1.13 -5.76
C GLY A 29 -3.41 1.21 -4.95
N LEU A 30 -2.92 0.08 -4.43
CA LEU A 30 -1.61 -0.01 -3.76
C LEU A 30 -0.54 -0.35 -4.81
N ASP A 31 0.48 0.48 -4.90
CA ASP A 31 1.70 0.15 -5.63
C ASP A 31 2.55 -0.87 -4.84
N PRO A 32 3.54 -1.53 -5.49
CA PRO A 32 4.36 -2.57 -4.85
C PRO A 32 5.10 -2.09 -3.60
N ASP A 33 5.55 -0.83 -3.57
CA ASP A 33 6.29 -0.27 -2.44
C ASP A 33 5.34 -0.05 -1.26
N THR A 34 4.18 0.56 -1.51
CA THR A 34 3.14 0.75 -0.49
C THR A 34 2.63 -0.58 0.05
N LEU A 35 2.41 -1.59 -0.80
CA LEU A 35 2.00 -2.93 -0.36
C LEU A 35 3.07 -3.57 0.54
N THR A 36 4.35 -3.42 0.20
CA THR A 36 5.47 -3.92 1.02
C THR A 36 5.47 -3.28 2.41
N ILE A 37 5.21 -1.97 2.49
CA ILE A 37 5.10 -1.25 3.77
C ILE A 37 3.91 -1.80 4.58
N CYS A 38 2.75 -1.99 3.94
CA CYS A 38 1.57 -2.55 4.61
C CYS A 38 1.84 -3.94 5.18
N ILE A 39 2.49 -4.82 4.42
CA ILE A 39 2.86 -6.17 4.88
C ILE A 39 3.77 -6.08 6.11
N ARG A 40 4.81 -5.25 6.07
CA ARG A 40 5.72 -5.07 7.22
C ARG A 40 5.01 -4.53 8.47
N LEU A 41 4.09 -3.60 8.31
CA LEU A 41 3.30 -3.08 9.42
C LEU A 41 2.43 -4.19 10.03
N CYS A 42 1.79 -5.01 9.20
CA CYS A 42 1.04 -6.17 9.67
C CYS A 42 1.94 -7.20 10.37
N GLU A 43 3.15 -7.46 9.87
CA GLU A 43 4.14 -8.34 10.51
C GLU A 43 4.60 -7.81 11.88
N LEU A 44 4.60 -6.48 12.09
CA LEU A 44 4.85 -5.84 13.38
C LEU A 44 3.64 -5.86 14.33
N GLY A 45 2.51 -6.45 13.91
CA GLY A 45 1.30 -6.58 14.72
C GLY A 45 0.32 -5.41 14.60
N VAL A 46 0.49 -4.53 13.61
CA VAL A 46 -0.51 -3.48 13.33
C VAL A 46 -1.79 -4.12 12.81
N ASN A 47 -2.95 -3.70 13.35
CA ASN A 47 -4.24 -4.19 12.88
C ASN A 47 -4.49 -3.72 11.42
N PRO A 48 -4.73 -4.64 10.46
CA PRO A 48 -4.95 -4.29 9.05
C PRO A 48 -6.18 -3.41 8.82
N GLU A 49 -7.22 -3.51 9.64
CA GLU A 49 -8.44 -2.69 9.54
C GLU A 49 -8.14 -1.22 9.86
N VAL A 50 -7.38 -0.98 10.93
CA VAL A 50 -6.96 0.36 11.34
C VAL A 50 -5.99 0.94 10.31
N LEU A 51 -5.03 0.13 9.84
CA LEU A 51 -4.10 0.54 8.79
C LEU A 51 -4.83 0.96 7.51
N ALA A 52 -5.83 0.19 7.08
CA ALA A 52 -6.66 0.53 5.93
C ALA A 52 -7.41 1.86 6.13
N HIS A 53 -7.90 2.13 7.35
CA HIS A 53 -8.57 3.38 7.68
C HIS A 53 -7.61 4.58 7.56
N VAL A 54 -6.40 4.45 8.11
CA VAL A 54 -5.36 5.49 8.04
C VAL A 54 -4.94 5.77 6.60
N ILE A 55 -4.73 4.74 5.79
CA ILE A 55 -4.36 4.89 4.36
C ILE A 55 -5.45 5.67 3.60
N LYS A 56 -6.74 5.35 3.85
CA LYS A 56 -7.86 6.05 3.22
C LYS A 56 -7.91 7.53 3.61
N GLU A 57 -7.72 7.85 4.89
CA GLU A 57 -7.72 9.23 5.36
C GLU A 57 -6.55 10.04 4.78
N ILE A 58 -5.34 9.47 4.73
CA ILE A 58 -4.18 10.13 4.12
C ILE A 58 -4.43 10.46 2.64
N ARG A 59 -4.98 9.50 1.88
CA ARG A 59 -5.31 9.71 0.45
C ARG A 59 -6.34 10.82 0.26
N LYS A 60 -7.41 10.80 1.07
CA LYS A 60 -8.44 11.84 1.06
C LYS A 60 -7.90 13.23 1.37
N MET A 61 -6.97 13.33 2.31
CA MET A 61 -6.30 14.60 2.62
C MET A 61 -5.46 15.08 1.44
N GLY A 62 -4.69 14.19 0.81
CA GLY A 62 -3.92 14.48 -0.40
C GLY A 62 -4.78 15.08 -1.51
N ASP A 63 -5.91 14.45 -1.83
CA ASP A 63 -6.86 14.93 -2.83
C ASP A 63 -7.50 16.27 -2.44
N SER A 64 -7.80 16.47 -1.15
CA SER A 64 -8.43 17.69 -0.64
C SER A 64 -7.50 18.92 -0.71
N THR A 65 -6.19 18.72 -0.60
CA THR A 65 -5.22 19.83 -0.71
C THR A 65 -5.13 20.45 -2.11
N VAL A 66 -5.53 19.72 -3.15
CA VAL A 66 -5.48 20.21 -4.54
C VAL A 66 -6.65 21.13 -4.88
N GLN A 67 -7.73 21.13 -4.08
CA GLN A 67 -8.96 21.90 -4.35
C GLN A 67 -8.92 23.36 -3.87
N ASN A 68 -7.92 23.79 -3.10
CA ASN A 68 -7.78 25.19 -2.71
C ASN A 68 -7.05 26.00 -3.81
N LYS A 69 -7.61 26.03 -5.01
CA LYS A 69 -7.23 27.00 -6.05
C LYS A 69 -8.01 28.29 -5.75
N PRO A 70 -7.37 29.45 -5.55
CA PRO A 70 -8.11 30.69 -5.40
C PRO A 70 -8.92 30.92 -6.67
N VAL A 71 -10.25 30.87 -6.54
CA VAL A 71 -11.17 31.43 -7.53
C VAL A 71 -10.88 32.93 -7.53
N ASN A 72 -10.00 33.35 -8.45
CA ASN A 72 -9.82 34.75 -8.74
C ASN A 72 -11.05 35.17 -9.54
N LEU A 73 -12.09 35.63 -8.84
CA LEU A 73 -13.13 36.45 -9.42
C LEU A 73 -12.48 37.80 -9.78
N GLN A 74 -12.18 37.99 -11.06
CA GLN A 74 -12.05 39.33 -11.61
C GLN A 74 -13.32 39.67 -12.39
N PRO A 75 -13.78 40.93 -12.31
CA PRO A 75 -15.09 41.37 -12.79
C PRO A 75 -15.26 41.25 -14.31
#